data_AF-A0A9E3D627-F1
#
_entry.id   AF-A0A9E3D627-F1
#
_cell.length_a   1.000
_cell.length_b   1.000
_cell.length_c   1.000
_cell.angle_alpha   90.00
_cell.angle_beta   90.00
_cell.angle_gamma   90.00
#
_symmetry.space_group_name_H-M   'P 1'
#
loop_
_entity.id
_entity.type
_entity.pdbx_description
1 polymer ?
#
loop_
_entity_poly.entity_id
_entity_poly.type
_entity_poly.pdbx_seq_one_letter_code
_entity_poly.pdbx_strand_id
1 'polypeptide(L)'
;MNVELASPPDFVPVRSDWNERSPFIRQVGAAFFHHFDLYAQAVAKIVRGHHQDNQDVRAMARLGLIAAAELRQYFAIIEPDLYRYPALDPVSVRRAVTAFADSLGTAR
;
A
#
# COMPACT_ATOMS: atom_id res chain seq x y z
N MET A 1 -1.27 15.63 21.07
CA MET A 1 -1.03 14.84 19.84
C MET A 1 -0.21 13.63 20.24
N ASN A 2 -0.77 12.41 20.16
CA ASN A 2 0.02 11.19 20.35
C ASN A 2 0.79 10.91 19.06
N VAL A 3 2.04 10.47 19.21
CA VAL A 3 2.87 9.98 18.10
C VAL A 3 3.18 8.52 18.41
N GLU A 4 2.65 7.62 17.59
CA GLU A 4 2.84 6.18 17.70
C GLU A 4 3.50 5.65 16.43
N LEU A 5 4.30 4.59 16.57
CA LEU A 5 4.85 3.88 15.42
C LEU A 5 3.73 3.10 14.74
N ALA A 6 3.58 3.29 13.43
CA ALA A 6 2.61 2.57 12.62
C ALA A 6 3.25 2.09 11.32
N SER A 7 2.79 0.95 10.84
CA SER A 7 3.28 0.21 9.68
C SER A 7 2.10 -0.28 8.83
N PRO A 8 2.29 -0.62 7.54
CA PRO A 8 1.20 -1.13 6.71
C PRO A 8 0.44 -2.33 7.30
N PRO A 9 1.09 -3.33 7.92
CA PRO A 9 0.40 -4.45 8.60
C PRO A 9 -0.56 -4.05 9.71
N ASP A 10 -0.46 -2.84 10.26
CA ASP A 10 -1.42 -2.32 11.26
C ASP A 10 -2.75 -1.90 10.63
N PHE A 11 -2.80 -1.76 9.31
CA PHE A 11 -3.97 -1.27 8.58
C PHE A 11 -4.54 -2.31 7.61
N VAL A 12 -3.71 -3.14 6.98
CA VAL A 12 -4.13 -4.12 5.95
C VAL A 12 -3.24 -5.36 5.97
N PRO A 13 -3.72 -6.52 5.48
CA PRO A 13 -2.85 -7.66 5.26
C PRO A 13 -1.73 -7.34 4.28
N VAL A 14 -0.59 -8.00 4.45
CA VAL A 14 0.55 -7.90 3.55
C VAL A 14 0.92 -9.28 3.02
N ARG A 15 1.48 -9.33 1.82
CA ARG A 15 1.97 -10.60 1.25
C ARG A 15 3.08 -11.18 2.12
N SER A 16 3.23 -12.50 2.13
CA SER A 16 4.29 -13.16 2.90
C SER A 16 5.72 -12.81 2.43
N ASP A 17 5.88 -12.43 1.15
CA ASP A 17 7.14 -12.05 0.51
C ASP A 17 7.41 -10.52 0.54
N TRP A 18 6.76 -9.78 1.43
CA TRP A 18 6.88 -8.31 1.50
C TRP A 18 8.34 -7.86 1.74
N ASN A 19 9.12 -8.64 2.48
CA ASN A 19 10.49 -8.29 2.86
C ASN A 19 11.43 -8.37 1.65
N GLU A 20 11.34 -9.43 0.86
CA GLU A 20 12.12 -9.63 -0.36
C GLU A 20 11.78 -8.59 -1.43
N ARG A 21 10.54 -8.08 -1.40
CA ARG A 21 10.05 -7.04 -2.32
C ARG A 21 10.36 -5.62 -1.86
N SER A 22 10.90 -5.43 -0.65
CA SER A 22 11.14 -4.14 -0.03
C SER A 22 12.41 -3.48 -0.60
N PRO A 23 12.31 -2.41 -1.41
CA PRO A 23 13.46 -1.82 -2.10
C PRO A 23 14.51 -1.27 -1.13
N PHE A 24 15.78 -1.58 -1.37
CA PHE A 24 16.89 -1.03 -0.60
C PHE A 24 17.04 0.49 -0.80
N ILE A 25 17.30 1.21 0.28
CA ILE A 25 17.54 2.66 0.30
C ILE A 25 19.03 2.94 0.51
N ARG A 26 19.58 2.47 1.64
CA ARG A 26 20.97 2.70 2.03
C ARG A 26 21.38 1.78 3.18
N GLN A 27 22.69 1.65 3.36
CA GLN A 27 23.28 1.02 4.54
C GLN A 27 24.00 2.09 5.38
N VAL A 28 23.87 2.00 6.70
CA VAL A 28 24.57 2.85 7.66
C VAL A 28 25.22 1.96 8.72
N GLY A 29 26.54 1.80 8.65
CA GLY A 29 27.24 0.81 9.48
C GLY A 29 26.71 -0.59 9.20
N ALA A 30 26.20 -1.27 10.22
CA ALA A 30 25.61 -2.61 10.10
C ALA A 30 24.09 -2.60 9.81
N ALA A 31 23.44 -1.42 9.73
CA ALA A 31 22.00 -1.31 9.51
C ALA A 31 21.67 -1.09 8.03
N PHE A 32 20.67 -1.82 7.53
CA PHE A 32 20.12 -1.71 6.17
C PHE A 32 18.74 -1.09 6.21
N PHE A 33 18.53 -0.07 5.39
CA PHE A 33 17.26 0.66 5.30
C PHE A 33 16.60 0.30 3.99
N HIS A 34 15.33 -0.11 4.07
CA HIS A 34 14.51 -0.47 2.94
C HIS A 34 13.19 0.31 2.98
N HIS A 35 12.62 0.62 1.83
CA HIS A 35 11.22 0.96 1.75
C HIS A 35 10.43 -0.29 2.09
N PHE A 36 9.46 -0.18 3.01
CA PHE A 36 8.46 -1.23 3.14
C PHE A 36 7.74 -1.41 1.80
N ASP A 37 7.34 -2.63 1.47
CA ASP A 37 6.60 -2.99 0.25
C ASP A 37 5.68 -1.87 -0.25
N LEU A 38 6.05 -1.28 -1.39
CA LEU A 38 5.40 -0.08 -1.92
C LEU A 38 3.91 -0.30 -2.21
N TYR A 39 3.51 -1.53 -2.55
CA TYR A 39 2.10 -1.84 -2.81
C TYR A 39 1.33 -2.05 -1.50
N ALA A 40 1.96 -2.63 -0.47
CA ALA A 40 1.39 -2.66 0.88
C ALA A 40 1.15 -1.23 1.41
N GLN A 41 2.14 -0.35 1.25
CA GLN A 41 2.03 1.05 1.61
C GLN A 41 0.90 1.75 0.86
N ALA A 42 0.80 1.53 -0.45
CA ALA A 42 -0.26 2.12 -1.28
C ALA A 42 -1.66 1.69 -0.84
N VAL A 43 -1.89 0.39 -0.60
CA VAL A 43 -3.21 -0.10 -0.16
C VAL A 43 -3.54 0.43 1.23
N ALA A 44 -2.60 0.41 2.19
CA ALA A 44 -2.83 0.97 3.53
C ALA A 44 -3.23 2.45 3.48
N LYS A 45 -2.59 3.24 2.61
CA LYS A 45 -2.92 4.65 2.36
C LYS A 45 -4.31 4.83 1.75
N ILE A 46 -4.66 4.04 0.73
CA ILE A 46 -5.99 4.09 0.09
C ILE A 46 -7.09 3.76 1.11
N VAL A 47 -6.87 2.75 1.95
CA VAL A 47 -7.85 2.33 2.98
C VAL A 47 -8.06 3.41 4.03
N ARG A 48 -6.99 4.07 4.48
CA ARG A 48 -7.09 5.22 5.41
C ARG A 48 -7.76 6.43 4.76
N GLY A 49 -7.56 6.62 3.45
CA GLY A 49 -8.35 7.52 2.63
C GLY A 49 -8.17 9.02 2.90
N HIS A 50 -7.19 9.43 3.71
CA HIS A 50 -6.93 10.85 3.92
C HIS A 50 -6.49 11.54 2.63
N HIS A 51 -6.72 12.85 2.55
CA HIS A 51 -6.33 13.64 1.38
C HIS A 51 -4.83 13.51 1.06
N GLN A 52 -3.97 13.57 2.09
CA GLN A 52 -2.52 13.39 1.91
C GLN A 52 -2.17 11.97 1.48
N ASP A 53 -2.81 10.94 2.03
CA ASP A 53 -2.59 9.55 1.63
C ASP A 53 -2.91 9.35 0.13
N ASN A 54 -3.99 9.94 -0.37
CA ASN A 54 -4.33 9.89 -1.80
C ASN A 54 -3.31 10.64 -2.68
N GLN A 55 -2.76 11.75 -2.21
CA GLN A 55 -1.72 12.48 -2.94
C GLN A 55 -0.42 11.68 -2.99
N ASP A 56 -0.04 11.04 -1.89
CA ASP A 56 1.15 10.20 -1.79
C ASP A 56 1.07 9.03 -2.79
N VAL A 57 -0.04 8.31 -2.84
CA VAL A 57 -0.19 7.17 -3.76
C VAL A 57 -0.17 7.63 -5.23
N ARG A 58 -0.74 8.80 -5.54
CA ARG A 58 -0.61 9.39 -6.89
C ARG A 58 0.84 9.77 -7.21
N ALA A 59 1.57 10.31 -6.25
CA ALA A 59 2.99 10.62 -6.44
C ALA A 59 3.81 9.34 -6.66
N MET A 60 3.55 8.27 -5.89
CA MET A 60 4.17 6.96 -6.08
C MET A 60 3.95 6.45 -7.51
N ALA A 61 2.72 6.56 -8.03
CA ALA A 61 2.41 6.15 -9.40
C ALA A 61 3.12 7.02 -10.45
N ARG A 62 3.12 8.36 -10.29
CA ARG A 62 3.80 9.30 -11.20
C ARG A 62 5.31 9.07 -11.25
N LEU A 63 5.91 8.68 -10.13
CA LEU A 63 7.33 8.35 -10.02
C LEU A 63 7.66 6.93 -10.52
N GLY A 64 6.67 6.18 -11.01
CA GLY A 64 6.86 4.80 -11.49
C GLY A 64 7.14 3.78 -10.38
N LEU A 65 6.89 4.12 -9.11
CA LEU A 65 7.11 3.23 -7.97
C LEU A 65 6.03 2.16 -7.86
N ILE A 66 4.83 2.47 -8.34
CA ILE A 66 3.70 1.55 -8.44
C ILE A 66 2.99 1.74 -9.77
N ALA A 67 2.30 0.71 -10.24
CA ALA A 67 1.46 0.79 -11.43
C ALA A 67 0.05 0.23 -11.15
N ALA A 68 -0.93 0.72 -11.92
CA ALA A 68 -2.34 0.46 -11.66
C ALA A 68 -2.72 -1.02 -11.79
N ALA A 69 -2.13 -1.74 -12.75
CA ALA A 69 -2.41 -3.17 -12.95
C ALA A 69 -1.86 -4.00 -11.78
N GLU A 70 -0.62 -3.72 -11.38
CA GLU A 70 0.09 -4.36 -10.28
C GLU A 70 -0.56 -4.07 -8.94
N LEU A 71 -1.14 -2.87 -8.75
CA LEU A 71 -1.91 -2.54 -7.55
C LEU A 71 -3.15 -3.44 -7.41
N ARG A 72 -3.86 -3.72 -8.52
CA ARG A 72 -4.99 -4.66 -8.51
C ARG A 72 -4.54 -6.09 -8.23
N GLN A 73 -3.46 -6.52 -8.86
CA GLN A 73 -2.91 -7.87 -8.65
C GLN A 73 -2.46 -8.06 -7.20
N TYR A 74 -1.77 -7.07 -6.64
CA TYR A 74 -1.37 -7.08 -5.24
C TYR A 74 -2.60 -7.18 -4.33
N PHE A 75 -3.62 -6.36 -4.57
CA PHE A 75 -4.84 -6.40 -3.76
C PHE A 75 -5.55 -7.76 -3.84
N ALA A 76 -5.70 -8.34 -5.02
CA ALA A 76 -6.32 -9.64 -5.19
C ALA A 76 -5.64 -10.76 -4.39
N ILE A 77 -4.33 -10.62 -4.11
CA ILE A 77 -3.56 -11.59 -3.33
C ILE A 77 -3.81 -11.42 -1.83
N ILE A 78 -3.96 -10.18 -1.35
CA ILE A 78 -4.17 -9.91 0.08
C ILE A 78 -5.65 -9.88 0.49
N GLU A 79 -6.57 -9.72 -0.46
CA GLU A 79 -8.03 -9.66 -0.21
C GLU A 79 -8.55 -10.85 0.59
N PRO A 80 -8.13 -12.11 0.33
CA PRO A 80 -8.58 -13.26 1.11
C PRO A 80 -8.22 -13.20 2.59
N ASP A 81 -7.21 -12.41 2.98
CA ASP A 81 -6.76 -12.27 4.37
C ASP A 81 -7.40 -11.09 5.10
N LEU A 82 -8.25 -10.29 4.43
CA LEU A 82 -8.93 -9.13 5.05
C LEU A 82 -9.83 -9.51 6.24
N TYR A 83 -10.31 -10.75 6.32
CA TYR A 83 -11.12 -11.21 7.45
C TYR A 83 -10.37 -11.12 8.80
N ARG A 84 -9.03 -11.08 8.79
CA ARG A 84 -8.20 -10.88 9.99
C ARG A 84 -8.22 -9.44 10.50
N TYR A 85 -8.78 -8.52 9.72
CA TYR A 85 -8.85 -7.08 9.99
C TYR A 85 -10.32 -6.66 10.16
N PRO A 86 -10.93 -6.91 11.32
CA PRO A 86 -12.37 -6.72 11.52
C PRO A 86 -12.84 -5.26 11.41
N ALA A 87 -11.93 -4.30 11.50
CA ALA A 87 -12.21 -2.88 11.28
C ALA A 87 -12.41 -2.53 9.79
N LEU A 88 -12.09 -3.44 8.88
CA LEU A 88 -12.23 -3.25 7.44
C LEU A 88 -13.45 -3.98 6.91
N ASP A 89 -14.25 -3.30 6.10
CA ASP A 89 -15.24 -3.94 5.24
C ASP A 89 -14.58 -4.33 3.90
N PRO A 90 -14.46 -5.63 3.56
CA PRO A 90 -13.76 -6.07 2.36
C PRO A 90 -14.34 -5.47 1.07
N VAL A 91 -15.66 -5.27 1.01
CA VAL A 91 -16.33 -4.71 -0.16
C VAL A 91 -15.92 -3.25 -0.36
N SER A 92 -15.92 -2.46 0.71
CA SER A 92 -15.49 -1.06 0.70
C SER A 92 -14.01 -0.92 0.34
N VAL A 93 -13.15 -1.78 0.89
CA VAL A 93 -11.72 -1.80 0.56
C VAL A 93 -11.51 -2.10 -0.93
N ARG A 94 -12.15 -3.16 -1.45
CA ARG A 94 -12.06 -3.52 -2.87
C ARG A 94 -12.52 -2.36 -3.77
N ARG A 95 -13.63 -1.71 -3.41
CA ARG A 95 -14.15 -0.56 -4.17
C ARG A 95 -13.15 0.60 -4.18
N ALA A 96 -12.57 0.93 -3.03
CA ALA A 96 -11.59 2.00 -2.89
C ALA A 96 -10.33 1.74 -3.73
N VAL A 97 -9.76 0.53 -3.63
CA VAL A 97 -8.55 0.15 -4.40
C VAL A 97 -8.83 0.14 -5.90
N THR A 98 -9.96 -0.43 -6.33
CA THR A 98 -10.36 -0.50 -7.74
C THR A 98 -10.53 0.91 -8.32
N ALA A 99 -11.30 1.76 -7.64
CA ALA A 99 -11.54 3.14 -8.07
C ALA A 99 -10.24 3.95 -8.13
N PHE A 100 -9.33 3.76 -7.16
CA PHE A 100 -8.04 4.42 -7.20
C PHE A 100 -7.19 3.95 -8.38
N ALA A 101 -7.11 2.63 -8.61
CA ALA A 101 -6.41 2.06 -9.75
C ALA A 101 -6.99 2.52 -11.10
N ASP A 102 -8.31 2.65 -11.23
CA ASP A 102 -8.97 3.21 -12.43
C ASP A 102 -8.52 4.67 -12.67
N SER A 103 -8.46 5.46 -11.59
CA SER A 103 -8.05 6.86 -11.66
C SER A 103 -6.58 7.04 -12.09
N LEU A 104 -5.72 6.06 -11.84
CA LEU A 104 -4.33 6.05 -12.28
C LEU A 104 -4.21 5.68 -13.78
N GLY A 105 -5.03 4.74 -14.26
CA GLY A 105 -5.01 4.28 -15.65
C GLY A 105 -5.56 5.29 -16.67
N THR A 106 -6.44 6.19 -16.22
CA THR A 106 -7.07 7.21 -17.08
C THR A 106 -6.18 8.44 -17.29
N ALA A 107 -5.10 8.61 -16.51
CA ALA A 107 -4.24 9.79 -16.52
C ALA A 107 -3.09 9.74 -17.56
N ARG A 108 -3.34 9.20 -18.76
CA ARG A 108 -2.37 9.19 -19.87
C ARG A 108 -2.46 10.45 -20.72
#